data_AF-A0A526RVT7-F1
#
_entry.id   AF-A0A526RVT7-F1
#
_cell.length_a   1.000
_cell.length_b   1.000
_cell.length_c   1.000
_cell.angle_alpha   90.00
_cell.angle_beta   90.00
_cell.angle_gamma   90.00
#
_symmetry.space_group_name_H-M   'P 1'
#
loop_
_entity.id
_entity.type
_entity.pdbx_description
1 polymer ?
#
loop_
_entity_poly.entity_id
_entity_poly.type
_entity_poly.pdbx_seq_one_letter_code
_entity_poly.pdbx_strand_id
1 'polypeptide(L)' 'MKPGKVFDLQLPLAEVDEGYRAMDERRAIKVMLSV' A
#
# COMPACT_ATOMS: atom_id res chain seq x y z
N MET A 1 16.05 9.99 -7.59
CA MET A 1 15.32 9.35 -6.45
C MET A 1 14.52 8.17 -6.98
N LYS A 2 14.43 7.04 -6.25
CA LYS A 2 13.63 5.88 -6.66
C LYS A 2 12.17 6.09 -6.20
N PRO A 3 11.18 6.20 -7.10
CA PRO A 3 9.78 6.53 -6.75
C PRO A 3 9.15 5.59 -5.72
N GLY A 4 9.57 4.32 -5.69
CA GLY A 4 9.02 3.29 -4.80
C GLY A 4 9.39 3.42 -3.32
N LYS A 5 10.32 4.31 -2.92
CA LYS A 5 10.81 4.37 -1.53
C LYS A 5 9.84 5.00 -0.52
N VAL A 6 8.72 5.54 -0.99
CA VAL A 6 7.72 6.21 -0.12
C VAL A 6 6.54 5.31 0.21
N PHE A 7 6.49 4.09 -0.32
CA PHE A 7 5.42 3.13 -0.05
C PHE A 7 5.91 2.12 0.97
N ASP A 8 5.12 1.91 2.00
CA ASP A 8 5.39 0.93 3.05
C ASP A 8 4.95 -0.48 2.62
N LEU A 9 3.98 -0.55 1.70
CA LEU A 9 3.33 -1.78 1.26
C LEU A 9 2.97 -1.70 -0.23
N GLN A 10 3.09 -2.82 -0.94
CA GLN A 10 2.68 -2.97 -2.33
C GLN A 10 1.72 -4.14 -2.46
N LEU A 11 0.57 -3.92 -3.10
CA LEU A 11 -0.49 -4.91 -3.30
C LEU A 11 -1.01 -4.84 -4.74
N PRO A 12 -1.57 -5.94 -5.29
CA PRO A 12 -2.33 -5.87 -6.53
C PRO A 12 -3.63 -5.09 -6.33
N LEU A 13 -4.16 -4.46 -7.38
CA LEU A 13 -5.40 -3.69 -7.34
C LEU A 13 -6.61 -4.54 -6.89
N ALA A 14 -6.56 -5.85 -7.16
CA ALA A 14 -7.56 -6.81 -6.71
C ALA A 14 -7.65 -6.95 -5.17
N GLU A 15 -6.61 -6.53 -4.43
CA GLU A 15 -6.49 -6.63 -2.96
C GLU A 15 -6.52 -5.24 -2.28
N VAL A 16 -7.25 -4.29 -2.88
CA VAL A 16 -7.34 -2.91 -2.37
C VAL A 16 -7.90 -2.83 -0.94
N ASP A 17 -8.72 -3.79 -0.54
CA ASP A 17 -9.32 -3.88 0.80
C ASP A 17 -8.26 -4.10 1.90
N GLU A 18 -7.24 -4.94 1.66
CA GLU A 18 -6.12 -5.11 2.59
C GLU A 18 -5.31 -3.81 2.70
N GLY A 19 -5.16 -3.06 1.60
CA GLY A 19 -4.51 -1.75 1.63
C GLY A 19 -5.20 -0.78 2.60
N TYR A 20 -6.53 -0.72 2.57
CA TYR A 20 -7.29 0.10 3.52
C TYR A 20 -7.19 -0.42 4.95
N ARG A 21 -7.31 -1.73 5.17
CA ARG A 21 -7.17 -2.36 6.49
C ARG A 21 -5.79 -2.08 7.11
N ALA A 22 -4.73 -2.18 6.30
CA ALA A 22 -3.37 -1.88 6.74
C ALA A 22 -3.18 -0.42 7.15
N MET A 23 -3.86 0.53 6.50
CA MET A 23 -3.83 1.94 6.89
C MET A 23 -4.61 2.20 8.17
N ASP A 24 -5.79 1.60 8.32
CA ASP A 24 -6.64 1.74 9.52
C ASP A 24 -5.94 1.20 10.77
N GLU A 25 -5.33 0.02 10.65
CA GLU A 25 -4.55 -0.62 11.71
C GLU A 25 -3.16 0.02 11.92
N ARG A 26 -2.83 1.08 11.17
CA ARG A 26 -1.53 1.78 11.18
C ARG A 26 -0.33 0.87 10.91
N ARG A 27 -0.52 -0.20 10.13
CA ARG A 27 0.56 -1.05 9.60
C ARG A 27 1.26 -0.44 8.39
N ALA A 28 0.57 0.43 7.63
CA ALA A 28 1.13 1.13 6.47
C ALA A 28 0.62 2.58 6.41
N ILE A 29 1.45 3.51 5.95
CA ILE A 29 1.06 4.92 5.73
C ILE A 29 0.75 5.15 4.24
N LYS A 30 1.54 4.54 3.35
CA LYS A 30 1.35 4.61 1.90
C LYS A 30 1.41 3.22 1.28
N VAL A 31 0.33 2.86 0.60
CA VAL A 31 0.21 1.60 -0.15
C VAL A 31 0.29 1.90 -1.64
N MET A 32 1.10 1.15 -2.37
CA MET A 32 1.14 1.17 -3.82
C MET A 32 0.26 0.05 -4.38
N LEU A 33 -0.68 0.40 -5.25
CA LEU A 33 -1.50 -0.58 -5.96
C LEU A 33 -0.97 -0.75 -7.38
N SER A 34 -0.81 -2.00 -7.80
CA SER A 34 -0.43 -2.35 -9.18
C SER A 34 -1.56 -3.11 -9.88
N VAL A 35 -1.79 -2.79 -11.16
CA VAL A 35 -2.70 -3.53 -12.04
C VAL A 35 -2.10 -4.86 -12.48
#